data_AF-A0A940ZEM4-F1
#
_entry.id   AF-A0A940ZEM4-F1
#
_cell.length_a   1.000
_cell.length_b   1.000
_cell.length_c   1.000
_cell.angle_alpha   90.00
_cell.angle_beta   90.00
_cell.angle_gamma   90.00
#
_symmetry.space_group_name_H-M   'P 1'
#
loop_
_entity.id
_entity.type
_entity.pdbx_description
1 polymer ?
#
loop_
_entity_poly.entity_id
_entity_poly.type
_entity_poly.pdbx_seq_one_letter_code
_entity_poly.pdbx_strand_id
1 'polypeptide(L)'
;MSYGRPAEHTFLGAEAQHEISKRLSGFPLARQLSREIYDFYGDYLSFTESRNFTSTIFTIRLQHQPIALKSAEIQLQSGTARAAEALAHELLHLRLFMLGFPLGEIVHIPFPFVPYARDLIGMCHWVLNLVQHEMNYPTFLSLGFDKDHFLERSEEVIDYRSQLRPESQNRVPAQLEFPRWCIEYLRHFSAARHGGGRKSLDQAQDALAWGSRLYPRLRVVTAEIKKWFEMGFFNDPAKYPSRVNFLLELMGIPKFTGWAKLEFANFGKPIAVRLGPNLF
;
A
#
# COMPACT_ATOMS: atom_id res chain seq x y z
N MET A 1 -3.83 27.64 31.96
CA MET A 1 -4.63 27.47 30.74
C MET A 1 -4.23 26.16 30.10
N SER A 2 -5.06 25.12 30.26
CA SER A 2 -4.85 23.82 29.61
C SER A 2 -5.32 23.97 28.17
N TYR A 3 -4.39 23.95 27.21
CA TYR A 3 -4.75 23.79 25.80
C TYR A 3 -5.34 22.39 25.66
N GLY A 4 -6.66 22.29 25.51
CA GLY A 4 -7.34 21.04 25.26
C GLY A 4 -6.71 20.37 24.03
N ARG A 5 -6.22 19.13 24.18
CA ARG A 5 -5.76 18.35 23.04
C ARG A 5 -6.88 18.32 22.00
N PRO A 6 -6.61 18.54 20.70
CA PRO A 6 -7.61 18.39 19.66
C PRO A 6 -8.28 17.02 19.82
N ALA A 7 -9.61 17.00 19.88
CA ALA A 7 -10.36 15.77 20.07
C ALA A 7 -10.23 14.88 18.84
N GLU A 8 -10.00 13.59 19.08
CA GLU A 8 -10.11 12.55 18.08
C GLU A 8 -11.60 12.19 17.94
N HIS A 9 -12.09 12.15 16.71
CA HIS A 9 -13.49 11.83 16.42
C HIS A 9 -13.55 10.51 15.66
N THR A 10 -14.32 9.55 16.19
CA THR A 10 -14.53 8.23 15.56
C THR A 10 -16.01 8.04 15.25
N PHE A 11 -16.29 7.56 14.05
CA PHE A 11 -17.62 7.32 13.50
C PHE A 11 -17.68 5.88 12.95
N LEU A 12 -18.86 5.27 12.96
CA LEU A 12 -19.06 3.88 12.53
C LEU A 12 -20.19 3.77 11.50
N GLY A 13 -20.07 2.80 10.60
CA GLY A 13 -21.10 2.44 9.63
C GLY A 13 -21.64 3.62 8.83
N ALA A 14 -22.95 3.87 8.94
CA ALA A 14 -23.62 4.96 8.23
C ALA A 14 -23.10 6.34 8.64
N GLU A 15 -22.73 6.55 9.90
CA GLU A 15 -22.16 7.82 10.37
C GLU A 15 -20.77 8.05 9.77
N ALA A 16 -19.95 6.99 9.68
CA ALA A 16 -18.67 7.05 8.99
C ALA A 16 -18.85 7.45 7.51
N GLN A 17 -19.79 6.81 6.81
CA GLN A 17 -20.12 7.15 5.42
C GLN A 17 -20.57 8.61 5.26
N HIS A 18 -21.39 9.11 6.19
CA HIS A 18 -21.88 10.47 6.19
C HIS A 18 -20.74 11.48 6.33
N GLU A 19 -19.87 11.31 7.33
CA GLU A 19 -18.75 12.22 7.54
C GLU A 19 -17.73 12.16 6.40
N ILE A 20 -17.42 10.97 5.89
CA ILE A 20 -16.59 10.81 4.68
C ILE A 20 -17.19 11.60 3.52
N SER A 21 -18.49 11.46 3.26
CA SER A 21 -19.18 12.15 2.16
C SER A 21 -19.16 13.67 2.31
N LYS A 22 -19.22 14.17 3.55
CA LYS A 22 -19.12 15.61 3.86
C LYS A 22 -17.73 16.16 3.52
N ARG A 23 -16.66 15.42 3.85
CA ARG A 23 -15.27 15.80 3.49
C ARG A 23 -15.05 15.78 1.98
N LEU A 24 -15.81 14.95 1.25
CA LEU A 24 -15.76 14.82 -0.20
C LEU A 24 -16.83 15.66 -0.93
N SER A 25 -17.44 16.65 -0.27
CA SER A 25 -18.57 17.43 -0.83
C SER A 25 -18.31 18.04 -2.22
N GLY A 26 -17.07 18.47 -2.50
CA GLY A 26 -16.64 19.00 -3.81
C GLY A 26 -16.32 17.96 -4.87
N PHE A 27 -16.38 16.66 -4.55
CA PHE A 27 -15.95 15.55 -5.42
C PHE A 27 -17.07 14.51 -5.57
N PRO A 28 -18.05 14.72 -6.48
CA PRO A 28 -19.24 13.87 -6.59
C PRO A 28 -18.93 12.38 -6.81
N LEU A 29 -17.93 12.07 -7.65
CA LEU A 29 -17.52 10.69 -7.90
C LEU A 29 -16.87 10.04 -6.67
N ALA A 30 -16.09 10.80 -5.89
CA ALA A 30 -15.52 10.29 -4.64
C ALA A 30 -16.59 10.04 -3.57
N ARG A 31 -17.68 10.82 -3.56
CA ARG A 31 -18.86 10.55 -2.72
C ARG A 31 -19.64 9.32 -3.16
N GLN A 32 -19.73 9.08 -4.46
CA GLN A 32 -20.30 7.83 -4.95
C GLN A 32 -19.45 6.65 -4.49
N LEU A 33 -18.12 6.75 -4.61
CA LEU A 33 -17.20 5.75 -4.11
C LEU A 33 -17.39 5.50 -2.62
N SER A 34 -17.49 6.54 -1.77
CA SER A 34 -17.72 6.34 -0.33
C SER A 34 -19.02 5.60 -0.03
N ARG A 35 -20.07 5.81 -0.83
CA ARG A 35 -21.31 5.04 -0.74
C ARG A 35 -21.12 3.59 -1.15
N GLU A 36 -20.42 3.32 -2.26
CA GLU A 36 -20.10 1.94 -2.68
C GLU A 36 -19.30 1.19 -1.60
N ILE A 37 -18.31 1.86 -0.98
CA ILE A 37 -17.55 1.31 0.16
C ILE A 37 -18.51 0.96 1.31
N TYR A 38 -19.40 1.88 1.70
CA TYR A 38 -20.35 1.61 2.77
C TYR A 38 -21.34 0.49 2.42
N ASP A 39 -21.87 0.45 1.20
CA ASP A 39 -22.81 -0.60 0.78
C ASP A 39 -22.16 -2.00 0.86
N PHE A 40 -20.83 -2.08 0.72
CA PHE A 40 -20.07 -3.32 0.94
C PHE A 40 -19.72 -3.58 2.40
N TYR A 41 -19.07 -2.63 3.08
CA TYR A 41 -18.53 -2.84 4.43
C TYR A 41 -19.58 -2.70 5.53
N GLY A 42 -20.67 -1.96 5.29
CA GLY A 42 -21.74 -1.70 6.25
C GLY A 42 -21.18 -1.23 7.60
N ASP A 43 -21.62 -1.89 8.67
CA ASP A 43 -21.21 -1.57 10.04
C ASP A 43 -19.73 -1.88 10.36
N TYR A 44 -19.01 -2.58 9.47
CA TYR A 44 -17.57 -2.79 9.62
C TYR A 44 -16.75 -1.55 9.25
N LEU A 45 -17.32 -0.57 8.55
CA LEU A 45 -16.64 0.67 8.18
C LEU A 45 -16.47 1.56 9.42
N SER A 46 -15.24 1.98 9.69
CA SER A 46 -14.88 2.92 10.74
C SER A 46 -14.10 4.08 10.15
N PHE A 47 -14.44 5.30 10.56
CA PHE A 47 -13.75 6.52 10.15
C PHE A 47 -13.32 7.30 11.38
N THR A 48 -12.02 7.55 11.49
CA THR A 48 -11.44 8.34 12.57
C THR A 48 -10.68 9.51 11.97
N GLU A 49 -10.84 10.71 12.52
CA GLU A 49 -10.10 11.89 12.07
C GLU A 49 -9.45 12.63 13.24
N SER A 50 -8.22 13.11 13.01
CA SER A 50 -7.46 13.87 13.98
C SER A 50 -6.36 14.69 13.30
N ARG A 51 -6.07 15.89 13.84
CA ARG A 51 -4.91 16.69 13.43
C ARG A 51 -3.59 16.12 13.95
N ASN A 52 -3.65 15.23 14.94
CA ASN A 52 -2.48 14.65 15.60
C ASN A 52 -1.97 13.39 14.90
N PHE A 53 -2.70 12.86 13.90
CA PHE A 53 -2.20 11.75 13.10
C PHE A 53 -1.01 12.19 12.25
N THR A 54 -0.02 11.31 12.13
CA THR A 54 1.18 11.54 11.32
C THR A 54 0.89 11.46 9.83
N SER A 55 -0.11 10.65 9.45
CA SER A 55 -0.49 10.38 8.07
C SER A 55 -1.92 9.86 8.02
N THR A 56 -2.52 9.97 6.84
CA THR A 56 -3.78 9.31 6.52
C THR A 56 -3.50 7.87 6.11
N ILE A 57 -4.27 6.90 6.62
CA ILE A 57 -4.09 5.47 6.34
C ILE A 57 -5.42 4.72 6.33
N PHE A 58 -5.50 3.65 5.54
CA PHE A 58 -6.50 2.61 5.66
C PHE A 58 -5.98 1.41 6.46
N THR A 59 -6.89 0.62 7.05
CA THR A 59 -6.55 -0.66 7.70
C THR A 59 -7.72 -1.63 7.58
N ILE A 60 -7.47 -2.85 7.10
CA ILE A 60 -8.40 -3.98 7.22
C ILE A 60 -7.95 -4.85 8.39
N ARG A 61 -8.84 -5.13 9.35
CA ARG A 61 -8.57 -6.07 10.44
C ARG A 61 -9.32 -7.36 10.24
N LEU A 62 -8.60 -8.47 10.37
CA LEU A 62 -9.17 -9.82 10.34
C LEU A 62 -9.00 -10.49 11.71
N GLN A 63 -10.03 -11.23 12.14
CA GLN A 63 -9.84 -12.32 13.09
C GLN A 63 -9.44 -13.56 12.30
N HIS A 64 -8.47 -14.33 12.80
CA HIS A 64 -7.91 -15.47 12.06
C HIS A 64 -8.46 -16.83 12.50
N GLN A 65 -9.11 -16.92 13.66
CA GLN A 65 -9.69 -18.18 14.19
C GLN A 65 -11.03 -17.92 14.90
N PRO A 66 -12.18 -18.23 14.28
CA PRO A 66 -12.37 -18.46 12.83
C PRO A 66 -12.00 -17.21 12.00
N ILE A 67 -11.81 -17.37 10.69
CA ILE A 67 -11.54 -16.22 9.81
C ILE A 67 -12.79 -15.35 9.70
N ALA A 68 -12.67 -14.05 10.01
CA ALA A 68 -13.77 -13.09 9.92
C ALA A 68 -13.23 -11.66 9.76
N LEU A 69 -13.98 -10.82 9.04
CA LEU A 69 -13.72 -9.38 9.01
C LEU A 69 -14.07 -8.77 10.37
N LYS A 70 -13.18 -7.94 10.91
CA LYS A 70 -13.42 -7.18 12.14
C LYS A 70 -13.73 -5.73 11.87
N SER A 71 -12.98 -5.11 10.97
CA SER A 71 -13.19 -3.71 10.62
C SER A 71 -12.48 -3.36 9.30
N ALA A 72 -13.02 -2.33 8.65
CA ALA A 72 -12.38 -1.58 7.59
C ALA A 72 -12.27 -0.12 8.07
N GLU A 73 -11.06 0.29 8.42
CA GLU A 73 -10.76 1.55 9.11
C GLU A 73 -10.12 2.53 8.14
N ILE A 74 -10.53 3.80 8.20
CA ILE A 74 -9.78 4.92 7.65
C ILE A 74 -9.44 5.86 8.80
N GLN A 75 -8.16 6.18 8.93
CA GLN A 75 -7.66 7.25 9.80
C GLN A 75 -7.26 8.42 8.92
N LEU A 76 -7.93 9.56 9.07
CA LEU A 76 -7.65 10.77 8.30
C LEU A 76 -6.86 11.78 9.14
N GLN A 77 -5.69 12.15 8.64
CA GLN A 77 -5.00 13.33 9.13
C GLN A 77 -5.77 14.58 8.69
N SER A 78 -6.51 15.18 9.62
CA SER A 78 -7.34 16.34 9.33
C SER A 78 -6.57 17.65 9.39
N GLY A 79 -7.14 18.72 8.84
CA GLY A 79 -6.55 20.06 8.87
C GLY A 79 -5.43 20.29 7.85
N THR A 80 -5.19 19.35 6.94
CA THR A 80 -4.32 19.54 5.77
C THR A 80 -5.14 20.02 4.58
N ALA A 81 -4.51 20.75 3.65
CA ALA A 81 -5.16 21.18 2.40
C ALA A 81 -5.51 19.99 1.48
N ARG A 82 -4.90 18.82 1.73
CA ARG A 82 -5.02 17.61 0.91
C ARG A 82 -5.90 16.52 1.55
N ALA A 83 -6.70 16.88 2.56
CA ALA A 83 -7.47 15.90 3.33
C ALA A 83 -8.50 15.15 2.47
N ALA A 84 -9.14 15.82 1.51
CA ALA A 84 -10.12 15.18 0.63
C ALA A 84 -9.44 14.19 -0.34
N GLU A 85 -8.29 14.58 -0.89
CA GLU A 85 -7.46 13.75 -1.76
C GLU A 85 -6.96 12.50 -1.03
N ALA A 86 -6.38 12.68 0.16
CA ALA A 86 -5.91 11.59 0.98
C ALA A 86 -7.05 10.65 1.36
N LEU A 87 -8.22 11.18 1.72
CA LEU A 87 -9.40 10.36 2.01
C LEU A 87 -9.86 9.54 0.80
N ALA A 88 -9.92 10.15 -0.39
CA ALA A 88 -10.29 9.44 -1.61
C ALA A 88 -9.27 8.35 -1.98
N HIS A 89 -7.99 8.61 -1.73
CA HIS A 89 -6.90 7.64 -1.89
C HIS A 89 -7.13 6.39 -1.03
N GLU A 90 -7.41 6.55 0.26
CA GLU A 90 -7.69 5.43 1.16
C GLU A 90 -8.96 4.66 0.79
N LEU A 91 -9.99 5.35 0.30
CA LEU A 91 -11.20 4.70 -0.20
C LEU A 91 -10.90 3.79 -1.41
N LEU A 92 -9.99 4.19 -2.29
CA LEU A 92 -9.58 3.35 -3.42
C LEU A 92 -8.88 2.08 -2.94
N HIS A 93 -8.05 2.15 -1.90
CA HIS A 93 -7.46 0.95 -1.30
C HIS A 93 -8.53 0.00 -0.75
N LEU A 94 -9.51 0.51 0.00
CA LEU A 94 -10.63 -0.31 0.48
C LEU A 94 -11.42 -0.96 -0.67
N ARG A 95 -11.59 -0.25 -1.78
CA ARG A 95 -12.29 -0.73 -2.97
C ARG A 95 -11.62 -1.96 -3.59
N LEU A 96 -10.29 -2.06 -3.55
CA LEU A 96 -9.57 -3.20 -4.15
C LEU A 96 -10.05 -4.53 -3.57
N PHE A 97 -10.29 -4.61 -2.25
CA PHE A 97 -10.77 -5.84 -1.64
C PHE A 97 -12.21 -6.18 -2.04
N MET A 98 -13.05 -5.17 -2.32
CA MET A 98 -14.39 -5.36 -2.88
C MET A 98 -14.36 -5.94 -4.29
N LEU A 99 -13.33 -5.57 -5.06
CA LEU A 99 -13.08 -6.08 -6.41
C LEU A 99 -12.43 -7.49 -6.40
N GLY A 100 -12.33 -8.13 -5.23
CA GLY A 100 -11.83 -9.49 -5.08
C GLY A 100 -10.31 -9.60 -4.98
N PHE A 101 -9.58 -8.48 -4.90
CA PHE A 101 -8.13 -8.54 -4.66
C PHE A 101 -7.87 -9.01 -3.21
N PRO A 102 -7.10 -10.08 -2.99
CA PRO A 102 -6.91 -10.65 -1.67
C PRO A 102 -5.83 -9.92 -0.84
N LEU A 103 -5.94 -10.07 0.48
CA LEU A 103 -4.97 -9.67 1.50
C LEU A 103 -3.92 -10.76 1.70
N GLY A 104 -2.64 -10.39 1.76
CA GLY A 104 -1.59 -11.28 2.24
C GLY A 104 -1.74 -11.52 3.74
N GLU A 105 -1.90 -12.78 4.15
CA GLU A 105 -2.21 -13.16 5.53
C GLU A 105 -0.98 -13.72 6.26
N ILE A 106 -0.25 -14.62 5.59
CA ILE A 106 0.82 -15.40 6.21
C ILE A 106 2.06 -15.26 5.34
N VAL A 107 3.20 -14.95 5.96
CA VAL A 107 4.51 -14.94 5.32
C VAL A 107 5.36 -15.99 6.01
N HIS A 108 5.98 -16.89 5.23
CA HIS A 108 6.94 -17.84 5.76
C HIS A 108 8.33 -17.20 5.81
N ILE A 109 8.82 -16.92 7.02
CA ILE A 109 10.17 -16.42 7.26
C ILE A 109 11.11 -17.60 7.54
N PRO A 110 12.12 -17.88 6.69
CA PRO A 110 13.07 -18.94 6.96
C PRO A 110 13.82 -18.71 8.28
N PHE A 111 14.15 -19.79 8.98
CA PHE A 111 14.73 -19.74 10.34
C PHE A 111 15.92 -18.76 10.51
N PRO A 112 16.90 -18.70 9.59
CA PRO A 112 18.02 -17.76 9.70
C PRO A 112 17.60 -16.27 9.68
N PHE A 113 16.40 -15.96 9.21
CA PHE A 113 15.90 -14.59 9.03
C PHE A 113 14.82 -14.19 10.05
N VAL A 114 14.50 -15.05 11.01
CA VAL A 114 13.53 -14.74 12.09
C VAL A 114 13.87 -13.45 12.85
N PRO A 115 15.15 -13.13 13.16
CA PRO A 115 15.49 -11.85 13.80
C PRO A 115 15.10 -10.61 12.99
N TYR A 116 14.87 -10.77 11.68
CA TYR A 116 14.53 -9.70 10.74
C TYR A 116 13.08 -9.78 10.25
N ALA A 117 12.23 -10.62 10.88
CA ALA A 117 10.86 -10.85 10.44
C ALA A 117 10.05 -9.56 10.31
N ARG A 118 10.20 -8.60 11.25
CA ARG A 118 9.50 -7.31 11.19
C ARG A 118 9.87 -6.52 9.94
N ASP A 119 11.16 -6.44 9.61
CA ASP A 119 11.64 -5.72 8.43
C ASP A 119 11.12 -6.38 7.15
N LEU A 120 11.20 -7.72 7.07
CA LEU A 120 10.75 -8.49 5.91
C LEU A 120 9.23 -8.39 5.69
N ILE A 121 8.43 -8.44 6.76
CA ILE A 121 6.98 -8.23 6.69
C ILE A 121 6.67 -6.79 6.26
N GLY A 122 7.41 -5.81 6.81
CA GLY A 122 7.28 -4.40 6.40
C GLY A 122 7.57 -4.21 4.91
N MET A 123 8.60 -4.86 4.39
CA MET A 123 8.93 -4.87 2.96
C MET A 123 7.80 -5.47 2.11
N CYS A 124 7.19 -6.58 2.56
CA CYS A 124 6.04 -7.18 1.86
C CYS A 124 4.87 -6.20 1.75
N HIS A 125 4.50 -5.54 2.86
CA HIS A 125 3.42 -4.54 2.86
C HIS A 125 3.75 -3.33 1.99
N TRP A 126 5.00 -2.90 1.98
CA TRP A 126 5.43 -1.78 1.18
C TRP A 126 5.35 -2.07 -0.33
N VAL A 127 5.78 -3.26 -0.74
CA VAL A 127 5.63 -3.71 -2.14
C VAL A 127 4.16 -3.82 -2.53
N LEU A 128 3.32 -4.43 -1.68
CA LEU A 128 1.88 -4.47 -1.90
C LEU A 128 1.29 -3.08 -2.06
N ASN A 129 1.67 -2.14 -1.20
CA ASN A 129 1.17 -0.77 -1.26
C ASN A 129 1.50 -0.10 -2.60
N LEU A 130 2.72 -0.30 -3.12
CA LEU A 130 3.09 0.22 -4.44
C LEU A 130 2.32 -0.41 -5.60
N VAL A 131 2.06 -1.72 -5.55
CA VAL A 131 1.22 -2.39 -6.54
C VAL A 131 -0.19 -1.80 -6.49
N GLN A 132 -0.76 -1.61 -5.31
CA GLN A 132 -2.08 -1.02 -5.13
C GLN A 132 -2.13 0.44 -5.61
N HIS A 133 -1.06 1.23 -5.38
CA HIS A 133 -0.95 2.57 -5.94
C HIS A 133 -1.02 2.56 -7.47
N GLU A 134 -0.29 1.66 -8.13
CA GLU A 134 -0.35 1.54 -9.58
C GLU A 134 -1.77 1.18 -10.08
N MET A 135 -2.49 0.32 -9.36
CA MET A 135 -3.88 -0.04 -9.68
C MET A 135 -4.86 1.11 -9.48
N ASN A 136 -4.67 1.89 -8.41
CA ASN A 136 -5.58 2.95 -8.01
C ASN A 136 -5.39 4.23 -8.83
N TYR A 137 -4.18 4.46 -9.35
CA TYR A 137 -3.82 5.72 -9.99
C TYR A 137 -4.77 6.17 -11.10
N PRO A 138 -5.15 5.33 -12.10
CA PRO A 138 -6.09 5.76 -13.13
C PRO A 138 -7.46 6.15 -12.57
N THR A 139 -7.93 5.41 -11.55
CA THR A 139 -9.22 5.70 -10.90
C THR A 139 -9.14 6.99 -10.11
N PHE A 140 -8.05 7.25 -9.39
CA PHE A 140 -7.83 8.49 -8.64
C PHE A 140 -7.95 9.73 -9.55
N LEU A 141 -7.32 9.70 -10.74
CA LEU A 141 -7.46 10.78 -11.72
C LEU A 141 -8.91 10.91 -12.21
N SER A 142 -9.60 9.78 -12.44
CA SER A 142 -11.01 9.80 -12.87
C SER A 142 -11.97 10.37 -11.83
N LEU A 143 -11.61 10.34 -10.54
CA LEU A 143 -12.38 10.98 -9.47
C LEU A 143 -12.25 12.52 -9.50
N GLY A 144 -11.37 13.08 -10.35
CA GLY A 144 -11.19 14.52 -10.54
C GLY A 144 -10.04 15.13 -9.74
N PHE A 145 -9.14 14.30 -9.18
CA PHE A 145 -8.01 14.77 -8.40
C PHE A 145 -6.76 15.02 -9.26
N ASP A 146 -5.90 15.94 -8.80
CA ASP A 146 -4.65 16.24 -9.48
C ASP A 146 -3.67 15.06 -9.37
N LYS A 147 -3.04 14.70 -10.49
CA LYS A 147 -2.00 13.67 -10.53
C LYS A 147 -0.86 13.91 -9.54
N ASP A 148 -0.54 15.16 -9.26
CA ASP A 148 0.54 15.57 -8.36
C ASP A 148 0.18 15.36 -6.88
N HIS A 149 -1.10 15.06 -6.60
CA HIS A 149 -1.62 14.80 -5.26
C HIS A 149 -1.80 13.31 -4.95
N PHE A 150 -1.47 12.39 -5.88
CA PHE A 150 -1.64 10.96 -5.64
C PHE A 150 -0.60 10.39 -4.67
N LEU A 151 0.68 10.62 -4.95
CA LEU A 151 1.76 10.29 -4.01
C LEU A 151 2.28 11.58 -3.38
N GLU A 152 2.48 11.57 -2.08
CA GLU A 152 3.25 12.62 -1.44
C GLU A 152 4.67 12.64 -2.01
N ARG A 153 5.08 13.79 -2.55
CA ARG A 153 6.42 13.98 -3.08
C ARG A 153 7.38 14.04 -1.90
N SER A 154 8.24 13.04 -1.77
CA SER A 154 9.41 13.17 -0.90
C SER A 154 10.34 14.22 -1.52
N GLU A 155 10.51 15.34 -0.84
CA GLU A 155 11.53 16.35 -1.20
C GLU A 155 12.94 15.91 -0.79
N GLU A 156 13.08 14.74 -0.15
CA GLU A 156 14.36 14.24 0.33
C GLU A 156 15.25 13.81 -0.85
N VAL A 157 16.34 14.57 -1.05
CA VAL A 157 17.43 14.15 -1.93
C VAL A 157 18.30 13.16 -1.18
N ILE A 158 18.17 11.88 -1.52
CA ILE A 158 18.92 10.81 -0.87
C ILE A 158 20.33 10.74 -1.44
N ASP A 159 21.33 10.92 -0.59
CA ASP A 159 22.73 10.69 -0.94
C ASP A 159 23.05 9.19 -0.90
N TYR A 160 22.75 8.47 -1.99
CA TYR A 160 23.07 7.05 -2.15
C TYR A 160 24.57 6.74 -2.09
N ARG A 161 25.44 7.73 -2.36
CA ARG A 161 26.89 7.55 -2.26
C ARG A 161 27.32 7.39 -0.81
N SER A 162 26.71 8.15 0.09
CA SER A 162 27.00 8.06 1.54
C SER A 162 26.60 6.71 2.14
N GLN A 163 25.61 6.02 1.56
CA GLN A 163 25.14 4.71 2.03
C GLN A 163 26.11 3.56 1.73
N LEU A 164 27.08 3.76 0.82
CA LEU A 164 28.11 2.78 0.49
C LEU A 164 29.33 2.80 1.41
N ARG A 165 29.32 3.57 2.50
CA ARG A 165 30.47 3.63 3.42
C ARG A 165 30.65 2.28 4.13
N PRO A 166 31.89 1.82 4.37
CA PRO A 166 32.15 0.56 5.06
C PRO A 166 31.48 0.46 6.45
N GLU A 167 31.30 1.59 7.13
CA GLU A 167 30.65 1.63 8.45
C GLU A 167 29.14 1.34 8.41
N SER A 168 28.48 1.58 7.27
CA SER A 168 27.06 1.25 7.07
C SER A 168 26.82 -0.19 6.62
N GLN A 169 27.80 -0.80 5.93
CA GLN A 169 27.70 -2.18 5.40
C GLN A 169 27.80 -3.27 6.48
N ASN A 170 28.51 -3.01 7.58
CA ASN A 170 28.66 -3.99 8.68
C ASN A 170 27.41 -4.12 9.58
N ARG A 171 26.34 -3.37 9.33
CA ARG A 171 25.17 -3.29 10.22
C ARG A 171 23.95 -4.06 9.72
N VAL A 172 23.88 -4.40 8.43
CA VAL A 172 22.70 -5.01 7.82
C VAL A 172 23.13 -6.25 7.03
N PRO A 173 22.53 -7.43 7.26
CA PRO A 173 22.81 -8.60 6.44
C PRO A 173 22.52 -8.31 4.97
N ALA A 174 23.39 -8.77 4.07
CA ALA A 174 23.24 -8.61 2.62
C ALA A 174 21.85 -9.08 2.10
N GLN A 175 21.25 -10.06 2.78
CA GLN A 175 19.92 -10.60 2.48
C GLN A 175 18.78 -9.60 2.71
N LEU A 176 18.99 -8.54 3.49
CA LEU A 176 18.05 -7.42 3.62
C LEU A 176 18.44 -6.23 2.73
N GLU A 177 19.72 -6.07 2.42
CA GLU A 177 20.19 -4.96 1.61
C GLU A 177 19.74 -5.06 0.15
N PHE A 178 19.84 -6.26 -0.46
CA PHE A 178 19.40 -6.42 -1.86
C PHE A 178 17.90 -6.09 -2.05
N PRO A 179 16.97 -6.64 -1.24
CA PRO A 179 15.56 -6.22 -1.27
C PRO A 179 15.35 -4.73 -1.06
N ARG A 180 16.11 -4.10 -0.14
CA ARG A 180 16.02 -2.65 0.10
C ARG A 180 16.38 -1.84 -1.15
N TRP A 181 17.43 -2.21 -1.88
CA TRP A 181 17.77 -1.54 -3.15
C TRP A 181 16.69 -1.73 -4.22
N CYS A 182 16.04 -2.90 -4.28
CA CYS A 182 14.92 -3.13 -5.18
C CYS A 182 13.71 -2.25 -4.83
N ILE A 183 13.37 -2.19 -3.54
CA ILE A 183 12.31 -1.32 -2.98
C ILE A 183 12.61 0.14 -3.33
N GLU A 184 13.85 0.57 -3.15
CA GLU A 184 14.22 1.97 -3.31
C GLU A 184 14.18 2.42 -4.77
N TYR A 185 14.63 1.57 -5.69
CA TYR A 185 14.38 1.76 -7.12
C TYR A 185 12.88 1.86 -7.41
N LEU A 186 12.10 0.89 -6.88
CA LEU A 186 10.67 0.79 -7.18
C LEU A 186 9.87 1.97 -6.62
N ARG A 187 10.28 2.56 -5.49
CA ARG A 187 9.67 3.77 -4.91
C ARG A 187 9.69 4.90 -5.91
N HIS A 188 10.90 5.19 -6.40
CA HIS A 188 11.18 6.32 -7.27
C HIS A 188 10.63 6.10 -8.67
N PHE A 189 10.70 4.86 -9.16
CA PHE A 189 10.06 4.46 -10.41
C PHE A 189 8.54 4.67 -10.35
N SER A 190 7.88 4.23 -9.28
CA SER A 190 6.43 4.43 -9.10
C SER A 190 6.09 5.92 -8.95
N ALA A 191 6.85 6.67 -8.15
CA ALA A 191 6.70 8.12 -8.03
C ALA A 191 6.80 8.84 -9.37
N ALA A 192 7.75 8.44 -10.24
CA ALA A 192 7.88 9.01 -11.58
C ALA A 192 6.63 8.77 -12.45
N ARG A 193 6.02 7.59 -12.33
CA ARG A 193 4.78 7.23 -13.03
C ARG A 193 3.56 7.99 -12.53
N HIS A 194 3.56 8.41 -11.27
CA HIS A 194 2.42 9.03 -10.60
C HIS A 194 2.60 10.52 -10.33
N GLY A 195 3.21 11.26 -11.27
CA GLY A 195 3.31 12.73 -11.19
C GLY A 195 4.62 13.29 -10.58
N GLY A 196 5.55 12.44 -10.12
CA GLY A 196 6.89 12.87 -9.69
C GLY A 196 7.82 13.32 -10.83
N GLY A 197 7.53 12.85 -12.06
CA GLY A 197 8.20 13.31 -13.28
C GLY A 197 9.69 12.97 -13.33
N ARG A 198 10.48 13.87 -13.93
CA ARG A 198 11.89 13.62 -14.26
C ARG A 198 12.77 13.41 -13.01
N LYS A 199 12.54 14.19 -11.95
CA LYS A 199 13.35 14.11 -10.71
C LYS A 199 13.27 12.72 -10.07
N SER A 200 12.06 12.16 -9.93
CA SER A 200 11.88 10.81 -9.40
C SER A 200 12.51 9.75 -10.32
N LEU A 201 12.46 9.95 -11.64
CA LEU A 201 13.12 9.05 -12.57
C LEU A 201 14.65 9.09 -12.40
N ASP A 202 15.24 10.27 -12.25
CA ASP A 202 16.68 10.42 -12.02
C ASP A 202 17.08 9.74 -10.68
N GLN A 203 16.29 9.92 -9.61
CA GLN A 203 16.52 9.21 -8.34
C GLN A 203 16.40 7.68 -8.47
N ALA A 204 15.47 7.18 -9.29
CA ALA A 204 15.39 5.74 -9.59
C ALA A 204 16.66 5.25 -10.30
N GLN A 205 17.19 6.03 -11.25
CA GLN A 205 18.44 5.70 -11.93
C GLN A 205 19.65 5.76 -10.99
N ASP A 206 19.69 6.71 -10.06
CA ASP A 206 20.74 6.78 -9.04
C ASP A 206 20.70 5.57 -8.12
N ALA A 207 19.51 5.21 -7.61
CA ALA A 207 19.34 4.01 -6.78
C ALA A 207 19.81 2.75 -7.51
N LEU A 208 19.44 2.61 -8.79
CA LEU A 208 19.90 1.53 -9.64
C LEU A 208 21.43 1.55 -9.84
N ALA A 209 21.99 2.72 -10.17
CA ALA A 209 23.41 2.86 -10.47
C ALA A 209 24.28 2.53 -9.25
N TRP A 210 23.92 3.02 -8.07
CA TRP A 210 24.65 2.79 -6.83
C TRP A 210 24.42 1.38 -6.28
N GLY A 211 23.15 0.91 -6.24
CA GLY A 211 22.83 -0.45 -5.82
C GLY A 211 23.48 -1.52 -6.69
N SER A 212 23.60 -1.29 -8.01
CA SER A 212 24.24 -2.22 -8.94
C SER A 212 25.75 -2.37 -8.72
N ARG A 213 26.41 -1.41 -8.04
CA ARG A 213 27.83 -1.55 -7.69
C ARG A 213 28.03 -2.60 -6.61
N LEU A 214 27.08 -2.73 -5.70
CA LEU A 214 27.08 -3.77 -4.66
C LEU A 214 26.46 -5.08 -5.15
N TYR A 215 25.38 -4.98 -5.92
CA TYR A 215 24.57 -6.11 -6.37
C TYR A 215 24.37 -6.06 -7.88
N PRO A 216 25.32 -6.57 -8.70
CA PRO A 216 25.26 -6.46 -10.17
C PRO A 216 23.97 -6.99 -10.80
N ARG A 217 23.34 -8.01 -10.19
CA ARG A 217 22.05 -8.58 -10.62
C ARG A 217 20.89 -7.57 -10.55
N LEU A 218 21.02 -6.49 -9.77
CA LEU A 218 19.97 -5.47 -9.61
C LEU A 218 19.51 -4.93 -10.96
N ARG A 219 20.41 -4.71 -11.93
CA ARG A 219 20.04 -4.23 -13.29
C ARG A 219 19.03 -5.14 -13.99
N VAL A 220 19.27 -6.44 -13.93
CA VAL A 220 18.39 -7.45 -14.54
C VAL A 220 17.06 -7.48 -13.80
N VAL A 221 17.10 -7.50 -12.47
CA VAL A 221 15.92 -7.53 -11.62
C VAL A 221 15.05 -6.29 -11.82
N THR A 222 15.62 -5.09 -11.83
CA THR A 222 14.86 -3.86 -12.04
C THR A 222 14.26 -3.76 -13.44
N ALA A 223 14.91 -4.34 -14.46
CA ALA A 223 14.33 -4.41 -15.81
C ALA A 223 13.09 -5.31 -15.84
N GLU A 224 13.15 -6.46 -15.17
CA GLU A 224 11.99 -7.35 -15.02
C GLU A 224 10.87 -6.73 -14.18
N ILE A 225 11.21 -6.03 -13.09
CA ILE A 225 10.24 -5.25 -12.29
C ILE A 225 9.54 -4.20 -13.16
N LYS A 226 10.32 -3.40 -13.90
CA LYS A 226 9.77 -2.38 -14.80
C LYS A 226 8.80 -2.98 -15.81
N LYS A 227 9.21 -4.07 -16.48
CA LYS A 227 8.36 -4.80 -17.43
C LYS A 227 7.08 -5.32 -16.77
N TRP A 228 7.18 -5.87 -15.56
CA TRP A 228 6.04 -6.38 -14.81
C TRP A 228 5.01 -5.28 -14.51
N PHE A 229 5.46 -4.07 -14.14
CA PHE A 229 4.60 -2.91 -13.94
C PHE A 229 3.99 -2.40 -15.24
N GLU A 230 4.78 -2.28 -16.31
CA GLU A 230 4.33 -1.82 -17.63
C GLU A 230 3.29 -2.76 -18.27
N MET A 231 3.40 -4.07 -18.01
CA MET A 231 2.45 -5.06 -18.51
C MET A 231 1.17 -5.19 -17.66
N GLY A 232 1.11 -4.55 -16.49
CA GLY A 232 -0.08 -4.57 -15.63
C GLY A 232 -0.49 -5.97 -15.15
N PHE A 233 0.49 -6.86 -14.89
CA PHE A 233 0.21 -8.27 -14.57
C PHE A 233 -0.63 -8.50 -13.30
N PHE A 234 -0.76 -7.49 -12.46
CA PHE A 234 -1.50 -7.49 -11.19
C PHE A 234 -2.96 -7.04 -11.33
N ASN A 235 -3.47 -6.74 -12.53
CA ASN A 235 -4.85 -6.27 -12.70
C ASN A 235 -5.92 -7.39 -12.68
N ASP A 236 -5.51 -8.66 -12.57
CA ASP A 236 -6.42 -9.82 -12.49
C ASP A 236 -6.46 -10.34 -11.04
N PRO A 237 -7.59 -10.18 -10.31
CA PRO A 237 -7.73 -10.62 -8.91
C PRO A 237 -7.42 -12.11 -8.71
N ALA A 238 -7.75 -12.97 -9.68
CA ALA A 238 -7.54 -14.40 -9.57
C ALA A 238 -6.05 -14.77 -9.67
N LYS A 239 -5.27 -14.00 -10.42
CA LYS A 239 -3.82 -14.19 -10.56
C LYS A 239 -3.01 -13.35 -9.58
N TYR A 240 -3.63 -12.36 -8.93
CA TYR A 240 -2.94 -11.36 -8.10
C TYR A 240 -1.96 -11.95 -7.09
N PRO A 241 -2.33 -12.96 -6.27
CA PRO A 241 -1.39 -13.60 -5.34
C PRO A 241 -0.12 -14.15 -6.00
N SER A 242 -0.26 -14.93 -7.07
CA SER A 242 0.88 -15.52 -7.79
C SER A 242 1.78 -14.44 -8.41
N ARG A 243 1.18 -13.35 -8.90
CA ARG A 243 1.89 -12.24 -9.53
C ARG A 243 2.64 -11.39 -8.53
N VAL A 244 2.05 -11.12 -7.37
CA VAL A 244 2.73 -10.46 -6.25
C VAL A 244 3.84 -11.34 -5.70
N ASN A 245 3.60 -12.63 -5.49
CA ASN A 245 4.63 -13.55 -5.01
C ASN A 245 5.82 -13.66 -5.97
N PHE A 246 5.57 -13.64 -7.29
CA PHE A 246 6.64 -13.54 -8.29
C PHE A 246 7.47 -12.25 -8.12
N LEU A 247 6.81 -11.10 -7.92
CA LEU A 247 7.49 -9.82 -7.68
C LEU A 247 8.34 -9.86 -6.39
N LEU A 248 7.78 -10.39 -5.29
CA LEU A 248 8.51 -10.54 -4.02
C LEU A 248 9.74 -11.45 -4.19
N GLU A 249 9.58 -12.58 -4.87
CA GLU A 249 10.67 -13.52 -5.16
C GLU A 249 11.77 -12.88 -6.01
N LEU A 250 11.40 -12.12 -7.04
CA LEU A 250 12.34 -11.38 -7.88
C LEU A 250 13.18 -10.38 -7.05
N MET A 251 12.57 -9.78 -6.03
CA MET A 251 13.22 -8.83 -5.11
C MET A 251 13.96 -9.51 -3.95
N GLY A 252 13.88 -10.84 -3.82
CA GLY A 252 14.46 -11.58 -2.70
C GLY A 252 13.71 -11.40 -1.37
N ILE A 253 12.45 -10.99 -1.42
CA ILE A 253 11.56 -10.85 -0.25
C ILE A 253 10.78 -12.16 -0.06
N PRO A 254 10.59 -12.65 1.19
CA PRO A 254 9.76 -13.82 1.44
C PRO A 254 8.35 -13.69 0.87
N LYS A 255 7.83 -14.79 0.33
CA LYS A 255 6.51 -14.86 -0.28
C LYS A 255 5.40 -14.99 0.76
N PHE A 256 4.21 -14.52 0.41
CA PHE A 256 3.00 -14.87 1.14
C PHE A 256 2.64 -16.34 0.87
N THR A 257 2.43 -17.10 1.94
CA THR A 257 1.97 -18.49 1.91
C THR A 257 0.50 -18.64 2.29
N GLY A 258 -0.14 -17.55 2.73
CA GLY A 258 -1.55 -17.51 3.05
C GLY A 258 -2.15 -16.22 2.56
N TRP A 259 -3.36 -16.30 2.01
CA TRP A 259 -4.11 -15.17 1.48
C TRP A 259 -5.56 -15.27 1.92
N ALA A 260 -6.19 -14.12 2.15
CA ALA A 260 -7.61 -14.01 2.44
C ALA A 260 -8.28 -13.06 1.46
N LYS A 261 -9.47 -13.39 0.98
CA LYS A 261 -10.31 -12.45 0.20
C LYS A 261 -11.54 -12.05 0.98
N LEU A 262 -12.09 -10.89 0.65
CA LEU A 262 -13.41 -10.47 1.11
C LEU A 262 -14.43 -10.78 0.02
N GLU A 263 -15.57 -11.33 0.41
CA GLU A 263 -16.66 -11.66 -0.51
C GLU A 263 -18.00 -11.28 0.09
N PHE A 264 -18.97 -10.94 -0.76
CA PHE A 264 -20.35 -10.83 -0.31
C PHE A 264 -20.89 -12.22 0.05
N ALA A 265 -21.28 -12.40 1.30
CA ALA A 265 -22.15 -13.52 1.64
C ALA A 265 -23.57 -13.23 1.14
N ASN A 266 -24.33 -14.31 0.90
CA ASN A 266 -25.75 -14.27 0.49
C ASN A 266 -26.67 -13.44 1.43
N PHE A 267 -26.17 -12.99 2.59
CA PHE A 267 -26.90 -12.22 3.60
C PHE A 267 -26.52 -10.73 3.67
N GLY A 268 -25.82 -10.21 2.65
CA GLY A 268 -25.54 -8.77 2.52
C GLY A 268 -24.44 -8.22 3.42
N LYS A 269 -23.63 -9.08 4.05
CA LYS A 269 -22.43 -8.69 4.80
C LYS A 269 -21.17 -9.30 4.18
N PRO A 270 -20.04 -8.60 4.21
CA PRO A 270 -18.79 -9.14 3.69
C PRO A 270 -18.26 -10.19 4.66
N ILE A 271 -17.80 -11.31 4.11
CA ILE A 271 -17.11 -12.37 4.83
C ILE A 271 -15.66 -12.44 4.38
N ALA A 272 -14.78 -12.82 5.29
CA ALA A 272 -13.38 -13.11 4.97
C ALA A 272 -13.21 -14.61 4.74
N VAL A 273 -12.57 -14.99 3.63
CA VAL A 273 -12.37 -16.39 3.24
C VAL A 273 -10.90 -16.62 2.95
N ARG A 274 -10.31 -17.66 3.56
CA ARG A 274 -8.95 -18.09 3.22
C ARG A 274 -8.94 -18.73 1.85
N LEU A 275 -7.97 -18.32 1.05
CA LEU A 275 -7.67 -18.97 -0.21
C LEU A 275 -6.83 -20.23 0.07
N GLY A 276 -7.25 -21.36 -0.51
CA GLY A 276 -6.56 -22.63 -0.33
C GLY A 276 -5.12 -22.61 -0.88
N PRO A 277 -4.23 -23.48 -0.36
CA PRO A 277 -2.81 -23.49 -0.73
C PRO A 277 -2.56 -23.82 -2.20
N ASN A 278 -3.52 -24.45 -2.90
CA ASN A 278 -3.38 -24.85 -4.31
C ASN A 278 -3.58 -23.72 -5.32
N LEU A 279 -3.75 -22.47 -4.87
CA LEU A 279 -4.01 -21.31 -5.74
C LEU A 279 -2.74 -20.49 -6.06
N PHE A 280 -1.56 -20.87 -5.54
CA PHE A 280 -0.38 -20.00 -5.48
C PHE A 280 0.92 -20.65 -5.91
#